data_AF-A0A7X1FIW4-F1
#
_entry.id   AF-A0A7X1FIW4-F1
#
_cell.length_a   1.000
_cell.length_b   1.000
_cell.length_c   1.000
_cell.angle_alpha   90.00
_cell.angle_beta   90.00
_cell.angle_gamma   90.00
#
_symmetry.space_group_name_H-M   'P 1'
#
loop_
_entity.id
_entity.type
_entity.pdbx_description
1 polymer ?
#
loop_
_entity_poly.entity_id
_entity_poly.type
_entity_poly.pdbx_seq_one_letter_code
_entity_poly.pdbx_strand_id
1 'polypeptide(L)'
;MPSTFGVDTEGSIKLPAEPPLQPEFSALLDELCHSLDQPSLHSLYLYGSLARGEARVGISDLDLTLILRQPPAPGLLDELEQLRLQLQARHPEVSKIDFDIGHLEQVLASHNRPSWGYWLKHHCRCLLGEDLRQRFAPFKPSREIALAVNGDFLAVLNDYATRLDHASTPGQALRLQREASRKLLRATNLLRPEQEPSWPRSLDEHAQLFVRHYPQ
;
A
#
# COMPACT_ATOMS: atom_id res chain seq x y z
N MET A 1 19.53 -13.54 21.30
CA MET A 1 18.50 -12.49 21.12
C MET A 1 17.76 -12.80 19.82
N PRO A 2 16.42 -12.92 19.79
CA PRO A 2 15.73 -13.00 18.51
C PRO A 2 16.09 -11.76 17.69
N SER A 3 16.50 -11.94 16.44
CA SER A 3 16.81 -10.81 15.56
C SER A 3 15.56 -9.93 15.43
N THR A 4 15.68 -8.69 15.87
CA THR A 4 14.66 -7.66 15.65
C THR A 4 14.78 -7.22 14.21
N PHE A 5 13.67 -7.19 13.48
CA PHE A 5 13.64 -6.80 12.07
C PHE A 5 12.61 -5.71 11.82
N GLY A 6 12.79 -5.01 10.71
CA GLY A 6 11.90 -3.93 10.25
C GLY A 6 11.88 -2.68 11.10
N VAL A 7 12.75 -2.56 12.11
CA VAL A 7 12.96 -1.34 12.92
C VAL A 7 14.38 -0.80 12.79
N ASP A 8 14.55 0.51 12.96
CA ASP A 8 15.84 1.21 13.01
C ASP A 8 16.48 1.15 14.41
N THR A 9 17.62 1.84 14.59
CA THR A 9 18.36 1.87 15.85
C THR A 9 17.60 2.55 16.99
N GLU A 10 16.62 3.39 16.68
CA GLU A 10 15.76 4.09 17.65
C GLU A 10 14.48 3.29 17.98
N GLY A 11 14.33 2.09 17.40
CA GLY A 11 13.17 1.23 17.56
C GLY A 11 11.93 1.71 16.80
N SER A 12 12.09 2.65 15.86
CA SER A 12 11.03 3.05 14.94
C SER A 12 10.96 2.10 13.75
N ILE A 13 9.77 1.89 13.19
CA ILE A 13 9.59 1.15 11.95
C ILE A 13 10.45 1.83 10.88
N LYS A 14 11.24 1.04 10.15
CA LYS A 14 12.12 1.59 9.10
C LYS A 14 11.30 2.37 8.09
N LEU A 15 11.82 3.51 7.68
CA LEU A 15 11.28 4.25 6.54
C LEU A 15 11.55 3.48 5.23
N PRO A 16 10.70 3.66 4.21
CA PRO A 16 10.94 3.05 2.91
C PRO A 16 12.24 3.61 2.33
N ALA A 17 13.02 2.74 1.68
CA ALA A 17 14.11 3.19 0.85
C ALA A 17 13.53 3.91 -0.37
N GLU A 18 14.18 4.98 -0.82
CA GLU A 18 13.81 5.72 -2.03
C GLU A 18 14.94 5.65 -3.06
N PRO A 19 15.18 4.47 -3.68
CA PRO A 19 16.14 4.39 -4.77
C PRO A 19 15.68 5.25 -5.95
N PRO A 20 16.58 5.59 -6.90
CA PRO A 20 16.17 6.24 -8.15
C PRO A 20 15.03 5.47 -8.81
N LEU A 21 14.04 6.20 -9.34
CA LEU A 21 12.96 5.57 -10.11
C LEU A 21 13.56 4.96 -11.38
N GLN A 22 13.07 3.78 -11.72
CA GLN A 22 13.53 3.02 -12.87
C GLN A 22 13.22 3.79 -14.17
N PRO A 23 14.21 4.08 -15.03
CA PRO A 23 14.04 4.92 -16.21
C PRO A 23 13.05 4.36 -17.23
N GLU A 24 12.82 3.05 -17.23
CA GLU A 24 11.83 2.39 -18.08
C GLU A 24 10.40 2.90 -17.85
N PHE A 25 10.11 3.48 -16.68
CA PHE A 25 8.80 4.00 -16.31
C PHE A 25 8.74 5.54 -16.32
N SER A 26 9.79 6.24 -16.75
CA SER A 26 9.84 7.71 -16.64
C SER A 26 8.73 8.38 -17.45
N ALA A 27 8.51 7.95 -18.70
CA ALA A 27 7.47 8.52 -19.56
C ALA A 27 6.07 8.36 -18.96
N LEU A 28 5.76 7.18 -18.42
CA LEU A 28 4.53 6.92 -17.68
C LEU A 28 4.39 7.85 -16.48
N LEU A 29 5.43 7.97 -15.65
CA LEU A 29 5.38 8.78 -14.44
C LEU A 29 5.24 10.27 -14.74
N ASP A 30 5.91 10.77 -15.78
CA ASP A 30 5.82 12.17 -16.23
C ASP A 30 4.40 12.48 -16.72
N GLU A 31 3.84 11.62 -17.56
CA GLU A 31 2.48 11.80 -18.07
C GLU A 31 1.44 11.67 -16.96
N LEU A 32 1.65 10.75 -16.03
CA LEU A 32 0.78 10.56 -14.88
C LEU A 32 0.77 11.79 -13.98
N CYS A 33 1.94 12.35 -13.67
CA CYS A 33 2.05 13.58 -12.90
C CYS A 33 1.37 14.74 -13.62
N HIS A 34 1.56 14.87 -14.94
CA HIS A 34 0.91 15.93 -15.72
C HIS A 34 -0.62 15.77 -15.75
N SER A 35 -1.12 14.56 -15.95
CA SER A 35 -2.57 14.30 -16.04
C SER A 35 -3.30 14.53 -14.72
N LEU A 36 -2.63 14.21 -13.60
CA LEU A 36 -3.20 14.30 -12.25
C LEU A 36 -2.96 15.64 -11.56
N ASP A 37 -2.14 16.54 -12.12
CA ASP A 37 -1.90 17.89 -11.58
C ASP A 37 -3.12 18.80 -11.79
N GLN A 38 -4.17 18.51 -11.03
CA GLN A 38 -5.47 19.18 -11.09
C GLN A 38 -5.74 19.91 -9.78
N PRO A 39 -6.55 20.99 -9.77
CA PRO A 39 -6.84 21.75 -8.56
C PRO A 39 -7.45 20.91 -7.42
N SER A 40 -8.17 19.83 -7.74
CA SER A 40 -8.76 18.90 -6.75
C SER A 40 -7.71 18.04 -6.03
N LEU A 41 -6.56 17.80 -6.65
CA LEU A 41 -5.46 17.02 -6.06
C LEU A 41 -4.66 17.89 -5.07
N HIS A 42 -4.41 17.33 -3.90
CA HIS A 42 -3.46 17.89 -2.94
C HIS A 42 -2.04 17.36 -3.17
N SER A 43 -1.91 16.03 -3.25
CA SER A 43 -0.62 15.35 -3.40
C SER A 43 -0.80 13.94 -3.94
N LEU A 44 0.20 13.47 -4.68
CA LEU A 44 0.26 12.14 -5.29
C LEU A 44 1.46 11.37 -4.74
N TYR A 45 1.25 10.10 -4.44
CA TYR A 45 2.30 9.22 -3.97
C TYR A 45 2.37 7.93 -4.76
N LEU A 46 3.60 7.46 -4.95
CA LEU A 46 3.94 6.14 -5.47
C LEU A 46 4.22 5.19 -4.31
N TYR A 47 3.74 3.95 -4.42
CA TYR A 47 4.16 2.89 -3.52
C TYR A 47 4.44 1.61 -4.31
N GLY A 48 4.59 0.48 -3.61
CA GLY A 48 4.74 -0.81 -4.28
C GLY A 48 6.13 -1.00 -4.91
N SER A 49 6.20 -1.88 -5.91
CA SER A 49 7.49 -2.30 -6.49
C SER A 49 8.23 -1.18 -7.22
N LEU A 50 7.50 -0.26 -7.87
CA LEU A 50 8.11 0.87 -8.58
C LEU A 50 8.73 1.87 -7.60
N ALA A 51 8.06 2.18 -6.49
CA ALA A 51 8.63 3.05 -5.44
C ALA A 51 9.96 2.50 -4.90
N ARG A 52 10.09 1.17 -4.86
CA ARG A 52 11.28 0.46 -4.36
C ARG A 52 12.33 0.16 -5.44
N GLY A 53 12.09 0.53 -6.71
CA GLY A 53 13.01 0.23 -7.81
C GLY A 53 13.14 -1.28 -8.10
N GLU A 54 12.12 -2.06 -7.77
CA GLU A 54 12.06 -3.52 -7.94
C GLU A 54 11.09 -3.94 -9.06
N ALA A 55 10.56 -2.97 -9.81
CA ALA A 55 9.53 -3.23 -10.78
C ALA A 55 10.06 -3.95 -12.02
N ARG A 56 9.23 -4.82 -12.58
CA ARG A 56 9.52 -5.57 -13.79
C ARG A 56 8.57 -5.14 -14.89
N VAL A 57 9.14 -4.70 -16.01
CA VAL A 57 8.38 -4.26 -17.20
C VAL A 57 7.40 -5.35 -17.64
N GLY A 58 6.15 -4.97 -17.87
CA GLY A 58 5.02 -5.82 -18.29
C GLY A 58 4.50 -6.77 -17.21
N ILE A 59 5.03 -6.71 -15.99
CA ILE A 59 4.72 -7.67 -14.90
C ILE A 59 4.30 -6.96 -13.61
N SER A 60 4.90 -5.82 -13.30
CA SER A 60 4.61 -5.06 -12.09
C SER A 60 3.40 -4.14 -12.29
N ASP A 61 2.61 -4.03 -11.23
CA ASP A 61 1.53 -3.05 -11.13
C ASP A 61 2.10 -1.67 -10.74
N LEU A 62 1.45 -0.60 -11.19
CA LEU A 62 1.64 0.78 -10.75
C LEU A 62 0.62 1.11 -9.67
N ASP A 63 1.08 1.17 -8.43
CA ASP A 63 0.23 1.46 -7.28
C ASP A 63 0.41 2.91 -6.80
N LEU A 64 -0.69 3.65 -6.71
CA LEU A 64 -0.68 5.08 -6.40
C LEU A 64 -1.65 5.43 -5.28
N THR A 65 -1.27 6.41 -4.49
CA THR A 65 -2.15 7.04 -3.51
C THR A 65 -2.40 8.49 -3.89
N LEU A 66 -3.66 8.83 -4.10
CA LEU A 66 -4.12 10.17 -4.44
C LEU A 66 -4.78 10.79 -3.22
N ILE A 67 -4.22 11.92 -2.75
CA ILE A 67 -4.85 12.70 -1.69
C ILE A 67 -5.51 13.91 -2.32
N LEU A 68 -6.83 13.97 -2.24
CA LEU A 68 -7.65 15.08 -2.68
C LEU A 68 -7.67 16.19 -1.62
N ARG A 69 -7.88 17.44 -2.05
CA ARG A 69 -8.01 18.58 -1.11
C ARG A 69 -9.27 18.50 -0.25
N GLN A 70 -10.35 17.96 -0.82
CA GLN A 70 -11.68 17.86 -0.23
C GLN A 70 -12.27 16.48 -0.57
N PRO A 71 -13.33 16.03 0.12
CA PRO A 71 -14.09 14.86 -0.31
C PRO A 71 -14.45 14.95 -1.81
N PRO A 72 -14.41 13.82 -2.55
CA PRO A 72 -14.61 13.85 -3.98
C PRO A 72 -15.99 14.41 -4.33
N ALA A 73 -16.03 15.39 -5.23
CA ALA A 73 -17.27 15.88 -5.80
C ALA A 73 -17.93 14.77 -6.64
N PRO A 74 -19.26 14.82 -6.85
CA PRO A 74 -19.93 13.90 -7.76
C PRO A 74 -19.24 13.86 -9.14
N GLY A 75 -19.00 12.66 -9.67
CA GLY A 75 -18.33 12.45 -10.96
C GLY A 75 -16.79 12.42 -10.93
N LEU A 76 -16.14 13.01 -9.92
CA LEU A 76 -14.67 13.04 -9.88
C LEU A 76 -14.05 11.63 -9.81
N LEU A 77 -14.67 10.71 -9.05
CA LEU A 77 -14.17 9.33 -8.99
C LEU A 77 -14.32 8.59 -10.32
N ASP A 78 -15.38 8.87 -11.07
CA ASP A 78 -15.59 8.29 -12.39
C ASP A 78 -14.57 8.86 -13.39
N GLU A 79 -14.29 10.16 -13.33
CA GLU A 79 -13.24 10.80 -14.13
C GLU A 79 -11.85 10.21 -13.85
N LEU A 80 -11.51 10.02 -12.57
CA LEU A 80 -10.26 9.38 -12.17
C LEU A 80 -10.18 7.93 -12.65
N GLU A 81 -11.28 7.18 -12.61
CA GLU A 81 -11.33 5.81 -13.14
C GLU A 81 -11.15 5.78 -14.65
N GLN A 82 -11.77 6.71 -15.40
CA GLN A 82 -11.55 6.82 -16.85
C GLN A 82 -10.10 7.16 -17.17
N LEU A 83 -9.50 8.09 -16.41
CA LEU A 83 -8.09 8.43 -16.57
C LEU A 83 -7.18 7.22 -16.27
N ARG A 84 -7.46 6.47 -15.20
CA ARG A 84 -6.74 5.24 -14.84
C ARG A 84 -6.76 4.22 -15.98
N LEU A 85 -7.94 3.99 -16.56
CA LEU A 85 -8.12 3.08 -17.70
C LEU A 85 -7.35 3.55 -18.95
N GLN A 86 -7.40 4.85 -19.26
CA GLN A 86 -6.68 5.42 -20.40
C GLN A 86 -5.17 5.32 -20.24
N LEU A 87 -4.63 5.63 -19.05
CA LEU A 87 -3.21 5.48 -18.75
C LEU A 87 -2.79 4.01 -18.88
N GLN A 88 -3.54 3.08 -18.27
CA GLN A 88 -3.22 1.66 -18.32
C GLN A 88 -3.21 1.12 -19.76
N ALA A 89 -4.14 1.59 -20.61
CA ALA A 89 -4.19 1.17 -22.02
C ALA A 89 -2.98 1.66 -22.84
N ARG A 90 -2.37 2.79 -22.46
CA ARG A 90 -1.25 3.41 -23.19
C ARG A 90 0.12 2.99 -22.68
N HIS A 91 0.18 2.42 -21.47
CA HIS A 91 1.42 2.06 -20.78
C HIS A 91 1.50 0.55 -20.50
N PRO A 92 1.80 -0.29 -21.51
CA PRO A 92 1.93 -1.74 -21.34
C PRO A 92 3.15 -2.16 -20.51
N GLU A 93 4.05 -1.23 -20.17
CA GLU A 93 5.16 -1.46 -19.24
C GLU A 93 4.70 -1.81 -17.83
N VAL A 94 3.45 -1.53 -17.45
CA VAL A 94 2.84 -1.97 -16.19
C VAL A 94 1.65 -2.88 -16.45
N SER A 95 1.46 -3.90 -15.61
CA SER A 95 0.36 -4.87 -15.79
C SER A 95 -1.01 -4.31 -15.39
N LYS A 96 -1.01 -3.35 -14.46
CA LYS A 96 -2.20 -2.71 -13.90
C LYS A 96 -1.84 -1.34 -13.34
N ILE A 97 -2.80 -0.44 -13.27
CA ILE A 97 -2.71 0.81 -12.50
C ILE A 97 -3.82 0.80 -11.44
N ASP A 98 -3.49 1.09 -10.18
CA ASP A 98 -4.43 1.18 -9.06
C ASP A 98 -4.32 2.52 -8.33
N PHE A 99 -5.46 3.09 -7.95
CA PHE A 99 -5.57 4.33 -7.17
C PHE A 99 -6.21 4.06 -5.81
N ASP A 100 -5.46 4.31 -4.73
CA ASP A 100 -6.01 4.49 -3.39
C ASP A 100 -6.32 5.97 -3.19
N ILE A 101 -7.59 6.30 -2.98
CA ILE A 101 -8.04 7.70 -2.92
C ILE A 101 -8.46 8.05 -1.50
N GLY A 102 -7.87 9.12 -0.97
CA GLY A 102 -8.24 9.76 0.29
C GLY A 102 -8.39 11.27 0.12
N HIS A 103 -8.83 11.97 1.17
CA HIS A 103 -8.84 13.43 1.18
C HIS A 103 -8.11 13.99 2.41
N LEU A 104 -7.64 15.23 2.31
CA LEU A 104 -6.71 15.84 3.25
C LEU A 104 -7.19 15.79 4.72
N GLU A 105 -8.45 16.16 4.97
CA GLU A 105 -9.03 16.12 6.32
C GLU A 105 -9.03 14.71 6.89
N GLN A 106 -9.51 13.72 6.13
CA GLN A 106 -9.50 12.32 6.55
C GLN A 106 -8.08 11.82 6.85
N VAL A 107 -7.12 12.12 5.98
CA VAL A 107 -5.72 11.67 6.14
C VAL A 107 -5.08 12.25 7.40
N LEU A 108 -5.37 13.52 7.71
CA LEU A 108 -4.79 14.23 8.85
C LEU A 108 -5.55 14.01 10.17
N ALA A 109 -6.74 13.42 10.13
CA ALA A 109 -7.52 13.14 11.32
C ALA A 109 -6.75 12.21 12.28
N SER A 110 -6.73 12.56 13.57
CA SER A 110 -5.94 11.85 14.58
C SER A 110 -6.26 10.35 14.68
N HIS A 111 -7.54 9.98 14.52
CA HIS A 111 -7.99 8.59 14.53
C HIS A 111 -7.54 7.78 13.29
N ASN A 112 -7.17 8.46 12.20
CA ASN A 112 -6.63 7.84 10.99
C ASN A 112 -5.10 7.85 10.96
N ARG A 113 -4.45 8.40 11.98
CA ARG A 113 -2.99 8.34 12.11
C ARG A 113 -2.42 6.92 12.04
N PRO A 114 -2.98 5.88 12.71
CA PRO A 114 -2.44 4.52 12.61
C PRO A 114 -2.74 3.82 11.28
N SER A 115 -3.66 4.35 10.45
CA SER A 115 -3.94 3.89 9.08
C SER A 115 -3.23 4.77 8.05
N TRP A 116 -3.85 5.88 7.65
CA TRP A 116 -3.36 6.81 6.64
C TRP A 116 -1.99 7.41 6.98
N GLY A 117 -1.79 7.84 8.22
CA GLY A 117 -0.51 8.43 8.64
C GLY A 117 0.64 7.44 8.54
N TYR A 118 0.44 6.22 9.04
CA TYR A 118 1.40 5.13 8.92
C TYR A 118 1.62 4.72 7.47
N TRP A 119 0.55 4.59 6.67
CA TRP A 119 0.60 4.23 5.26
C TRP A 119 1.50 5.19 4.47
N LEU A 120 1.19 6.49 4.54
CA LEU A 120 1.99 7.50 3.86
C LEU A 120 3.44 7.50 4.35
N LYS A 121 3.66 7.46 5.67
CA LYS A 121 5.01 7.56 6.24
C LYS A 121 5.91 6.37 5.88
N HIS A 122 5.36 5.16 5.82
CA HIS A 122 6.15 3.93 5.76
C HIS A 122 6.06 3.16 4.44
N HIS A 123 5.14 3.51 3.53
CA HIS A 123 4.96 2.80 2.26
C HIS A 123 5.08 3.70 1.03
N CYS A 124 4.82 5.00 1.19
CA CYS A 124 4.66 5.90 0.07
C CYS A 124 5.89 6.77 -0.17
N ARG A 125 6.09 7.12 -1.44
CA ARG A 125 7.03 8.12 -1.96
C ARG A 125 6.25 9.25 -2.60
N CYS A 126 6.47 10.49 -2.18
CA CYS A 126 5.80 11.64 -2.78
C CYS A 126 6.31 11.87 -4.21
N LEU A 127 5.38 12.06 -5.17
CA LEU A 127 5.70 12.40 -6.55
C LEU A 127 5.32 13.85 -6.88
N LEU A 128 4.17 14.32 -6.39
CA LEU A 128 3.62 15.64 -6.69
C LEU A 128 2.91 16.23 -5.47
N GLY A 129 2.95 17.56 -5.35
CA GLY A 129 2.28 18.30 -4.28
C GLY A 129 3.06 18.36 -2.97
N GLU A 130 2.39 18.78 -1.89
CA GLU A 130 3.01 18.83 -0.56
C GLU A 130 3.18 17.41 0.01
N ASP A 131 4.40 17.08 0.44
CA ASP A 131 4.72 15.79 1.05
C ASP A 131 4.19 15.67 2.49
N LEU A 132 2.98 15.10 2.63
CA LEU A 132 2.32 14.88 3.92
C LEU A 132 3.06 13.91 4.83
N ARG A 133 4.00 13.10 4.31
CA ARG A 133 4.81 12.18 5.13
C ARG A 133 5.65 12.94 6.15
N GLN A 134 5.97 14.20 5.89
CA GLN A 134 6.71 15.06 6.79
C GLN A 134 5.87 15.49 8.01
N ARG A 135 4.54 15.39 7.92
CA ARG A 135 3.60 15.73 9.02
C ARG A 135 3.50 14.63 10.07
N PHE A 136 4.04 13.44 9.79
CA PHE A 136 4.01 12.30 10.69
C PHE A 136 5.42 11.98 11.22
N ALA A 137 5.57 11.91 12.53
CA ALA A 137 6.75 11.33 13.16
C ALA A 137 6.87 9.83 12.77
N PRO A 138 8.09 9.27 12.69
CA PRO A 138 8.27 7.83 12.51
C PRO A 138 7.46 7.03 13.54
N PHE A 139 6.80 5.98 13.07
CA PHE A 139 5.95 5.15 13.93
C PHE A 139 6.78 4.07 14.60
N LYS A 140 6.45 3.73 15.85
CA LYS A 140 6.97 2.54 16.52
C LYS A 140 6.04 1.35 16.26
N PRO A 141 6.55 0.11 16.27
CA PRO A 141 5.72 -1.09 16.18
C PRO A 141 4.61 -1.06 17.23
N SER A 142 3.35 -1.21 16.80
CA SER A 142 2.22 -1.21 17.73
C SER A 142 1.07 -2.09 17.25
N ARG A 143 0.28 -2.58 18.20
CA ARG A 143 -0.95 -3.32 17.90
C ARG A 143 -2.01 -2.43 17.25
N GLU A 144 -2.04 -1.15 17.60
CA GLU A 144 -2.95 -0.16 17.01
C GLU A 144 -2.73 -0.06 15.49
N ILE A 145 -1.49 0.06 15.02
CA ILE A 145 -1.18 0.09 13.58
C ILE A 145 -1.56 -1.25 12.95
N ALA A 146 -1.22 -2.38 13.59
CA ALA A 146 -1.54 -3.70 13.06
C ALA A 146 -3.06 -3.89 12.84
N LEU A 147 -3.88 -3.41 13.79
CA LEU A 147 -5.34 -3.37 13.68
C LEU A 147 -5.81 -2.44 12.58
N ALA A 148 -5.27 -1.23 12.51
CA ALA A 148 -5.68 -0.24 11.53
C ALA A 148 -5.43 -0.69 10.08
N VAL A 149 -4.35 -1.43 9.82
CA VAL A 149 -3.97 -1.85 8.45
C VAL A 149 -4.38 -3.27 8.06
N ASN A 150 -4.76 -4.10 9.03
CA ASN A 150 -5.22 -5.47 8.76
C ASN A 150 -6.61 -5.78 9.31
N GLY A 151 -7.30 -4.85 9.96
CA GLY A 151 -8.57 -5.11 10.65
C GLY A 151 -9.72 -5.50 9.72
N ASP A 152 -9.60 -5.16 8.44
CA ASP A 152 -10.52 -5.55 7.36
C ASP A 152 -10.34 -7.01 6.88
N PHE A 153 -9.38 -7.76 7.45
CA PHE A 153 -9.01 -9.09 6.95
C PHE A 153 -10.18 -10.05 6.80
N LEU A 154 -11.14 -10.07 7.74
CA LEU A 154 -12.27 -10.99 7.68
C LEU A 154 -13.16 -10.70 6.47
N ALA A 155 -13.46 -9.42 6.21
CA ALA A 155 -14.25 -9.01 5.07
C ALA A 155 -13.53 -9.33 3.76
N VAL A 156 -12.23 -9.03 3.67
CA VAL A 156 -11.40 -9.30 2.47
C VAL A 156 -11.27 -10.80 2.20
N LEU A 157 -11.05 -11.62 3.23
CA LEU A 157 -10.94 -13.08 3.06
C LEU A 157 -12.28 -13.71 2.67
N ASN A 158 -13.41 -13.20 3.19
CA ASN A 158 -14.73 -13.63 2.75
C ASN A 158 -15.00 -13.26 1.29
N ASP A 159 -14.62 -12.05 0.85
CA ASP A 159 -14.69 -11.68 -0.58
C ASP A 159 -13.87 -12.66 -1.45
N TYR A 160 -12.64 -12.98 -1.04
CA TYR A 160 -11.83 -13.97 -1.74
C TYR A 160 -12.48 -15.35 -1.79
N ALA A 161 -13.11 -15.81 -0.70
CA ALA A 161 -13.83 -17.08 -0.67
C ALA A 161 -14.99 -17.08 -1.68
N THR A 162 -15.83 -16.05 -1.67
CA THR A 162 -16.92 -15.90 -2.64
C THR A 162 -16.41 -15.86 -4.08
N ARG A 163 -15.32 -15.15 -4.35
CA ARG A 163 -14.73 -15.07 -5.70
C ARG A 163 -14.10 -16.38 -6.14
N LEU A 164 -13.58 -17.18 -5.20
CA LEU A 164 -13.07 -18.52 -5.47
C LEU A 164 -14.18 -19.48 -5.85
N ASP A 165 -15.33 -19.41 -5.19
CA ASP A 165 -16.52 -20.22 -5.53
C ASP A 165 -17.04 -19.93 -6.95
N HIS A 166 -16.79 -18.72 -7.45
CA HIS A 166 -17.16 -18.28 -8.81
C HIS A 166 -16.01 -18.30 -9.81
N ALA A 167 -14.82 -18.78 -9.44
CA ALA A 167 -13.66 -18.78 -10.33
C ALA A 167 -13.89 -19.74 -11.52
N SER A 168 -13.86 -19.20 -12.73
CA SER A 168 -14.19 -19.94 -13.94
C SER A 168 -13.00 -20.65 -14.58
N THR A 169 -11.77 -20.36 -14.12
CA THR A 169 -10.55 -20.97 -14.65
C THR A 169 -9.56 -21.33 -13.53
N PRO A 170 -8.73 -22.38 -13.72
CA PRO A 170 -7.68 -22.72 -12.76
C PRO A 170 -6.68 -21.58 -12.52
N GLY A 171 -6.37 -20.79 -13.56
CA GLY A 171 -5.46 -19.65 -13.44
C GLY A 171 -6.02 -18.53 -12.56
N GLN A 172 -7.31 -18.22 -12.71
CA GLN A 172 -8.01 -17.26 -11.86
C GLN A 172 -8.07 -17.75 -10.41
N ALA A 173 -8.41 -19.02 -10.19
CA ALA A 173 -8.47 -19.61 -8.85
C ALA A 173 -7.10 -19.54 -8.15
N LEU A 174 -6.01 -19.93 -8.84
CA LEU A 174 -4.66 -19.87 -8.28
C LEU A 174 -4.23 -18.45 -7.92
N ARG A 175 -4.59 -17.45 -8.74
CA ARG A 175 -4.33 -16.03 -8.45
C ARG A 175 -5.04 -15.60 -7.16
N LEU A 176 -6.35 -15.87 -7.07
CA LEU A 176 -7.16 -15.53 -5.89
C LEU A 176 -6.64 -16.22 -4.62
N GLN A 177 -6.27 -17.50 -4.69
CA GLN A 177 -5.68 -18.24 -3.58
C GLN A 177 -4.37 -17.59 -3.09
N ARG A 178 -3.51 -17.17 -4.01
CA ARG A 178 -2.25 -16.48 -3.67
C ARG A 178 -2.53 -15.13 -3.01
N GLU A 179 -3.47 -14.35 -3.52
CA GLU A 179 -3.85 -13.07 -2.94
C GLU A 179 -4.44 -13.23 -1.54
N ALA A 180 -5.37 -14.17 -1.35
CA ALA A 180 -5.96 -14.51 -0.06
C ALA A 180 -4.91 -14.99 0.94
N SER A 181 -3.99 -15.87 0.53
CA SER A 181 -2.91 -16.36 1.39
C SER A 181 -1.98 -15.24 1.87
N ARG A 182 -1.66 -14.28 0.99
CA ARG A 182 -0.88 -13.10 1.35
C ARG A 182 -1.62 -12.19 2.34
N LYS A 183 -2.92 -11.96 2.13
CA LYS A 183 -3.73 -11.17 3.07
C LYS A 183 -3.79 -11.85 4.43
N LEU A 184 -4.02 -13.16 4.47
CA LEU A 184 -4.05 -13.94 5.71
C LEU A 184 -2.72 -13.85 6.46
N LEU A 185 -1.60 -14.05 5.77
CA LEU A 185 -0.28 -14.00 6.39
C LEU A 185 0.02 -12.60 6.96
N ARG A 186 -0.33 -11.53 6.25
CA ARG A 186 -0.20 -10.16 6.76
C ARG A 186 -1.07 -9.92 8.00
N ALA A 187 -2.30 -10.43 7.97
CA ALA A 187 -3.26 -10.32 9.07
C ALA A 187 -2.81 -11.03 10.35
N THR A 188 -1.90 -12.01 10.29
CA THR A 188 -1.30 -12.61 11.50
C THR A 188 -0.64 -11.58 12.43
N ASN A 189 -0.20 -10.43 11.90
CA ASN A 189 0.36 -9.34 12.71
C ASN A 189 -0.66 -8.74 13.71
N LEU A 190 -1.96 -8.99 13.53
CA LEU A 190 -3.00 -8.65 14.53
C LEU A 190 -2.82 -9.38 15.86
N LEU A 191 -2.19 -10.56 15.80
CA LEU A 191 -1.93 -11.43 16.95
C LEU A 191 -0.61 -11.09 17.65
N ARG A 192 0.09 -10.03 17.22
CA ARG A 192 1.33 -9.60 17.85
C ARG A 192 1.13 -9.30 19.34
N PRO A 193 2.11 -9.63 20.21
CA PRO A 193 2.17 -9.06 21.55
C PRO A 193 2.30 -7.54 21.52
N GLU A 194 1.78 -6.88 22.54
CA GLU A 194 1.82 -5.42 22.65
C GLU A 194 3.26 -4.86 22.68
N GLN A 195 4.18 -5.62 23.28
CA GLN A 195 5.59 -5.24 23.44
C GLN A 195 6.50 -5.82 22.35
N GLU A 196 5.97 -6.44 21.30
CA GLU A 196 6.80 -6.99 20.21
C GLU A 196 7.61 -5.86 19.55
N PRO A 197 8.96 -5.90 19.59
CA PRO A 197 9.79 -4.83 19.04
C PRO A 197 9.99 -4.90 17.52
N SER A 198 9.63 -6.01 16.87
CA SER A 198 9.80 -6.18 15.42
C SER A 198 8.59 -5.65 14.65
N TRP A 199 8.83 -5.26 13.39
CA TRP A 199 7.77 -4.93 12.44
C TRP A 199 7.98 -5.69 11.13
N PRO A 200 7.12 -6.66 10.78
CA PRO A 200 7.28 -7.43 9.55
C PRO A 200 6.99 -6.56 8.33
N ARG A 201 7.82 -6.68 7.29
CA ARG A 201 7.69 -5.97 6.00
C ARG A 201 7.56 -6.94 4.82
N SER A 202 8.15 -8.12 4.94
CA SER A 202 7.99 -9.22 3.97
C SER A 202 7.04 -10.30 4.48
N LEU A 203 6.54 -11.12 3.54
CA LEU A 203 5.71 -12.28 3.88
C LEU A 203 6.47 -13.28 4.77
N ASP A 204 7.76 -13.49 4.52
CA ASP A 204 8.60 -14.38 5.33
C ASP A 204 8.79 -13.84 6.74
N GLU A 205 8.97 -12.52 6.91
CA GLU A 205 9.03 -11.89 8.23
C GLU A 205 7.69 -12.00 8.97
N HIS A 206 6.55 -11.88 8.27
CA HIS A 206 5.23 -12.13 8.86
C HIS A 206 5.10 -13.58 9.33
N ALA A 207 5.46 -14.55 8.49
CA ALA A 207 5.44 -15.97 8.84
C ALA A 207 6.34 -16.28 10.03
N GLN A 208 7.58 -15.76 10.02
CA GLN A 208 8.55 -15.93 11.08
C GLN A 208 8.03 -15.37 12.41
N LEU A 209 7.41 -14.19 12.38
CA LEU A 209 6.83 -13.58 13.58
C LEU A 209 5.67 -14.41 14.12
N PHE A 210 4.78 -14.86 13.24
CA PHE A 210 3.64 -15.69 13.62
C PHE A 210 4.08 -17.00 14.25
N VAL A 211 4.96 -17.77 13.58
CA VAL A 211 5.48 -19.05 14.09
C VAL A 211 6.23 -18.89 15.41
N ARG A 212 6.95 -17.77 15.61
CA ARG A 212 7.64 -17.47 16.88
C ARG A 212 6.66 -17.37 18.05
N HIS A 213 5.49 -16.76 17.83
CA HIS A 213 4.47 -16.55 18.88
C HIS A 213 3.46 -17.69 18.97
N TYR A 214 3.25 -18.43 17.88
CA TYR A 214 2.29 -19.53 17.74
C TYR A 214 2.95 -20.74 17.06
N PRO A 215 3.85 -21.46 17.76
CA PRO A 215 4.62 -22.56 17.17
C PRO A 215 3.87 -23.90 17.07
N GLN A 216 2.62 -23.97 17.55
CA GLN A 216 1.80 -25.19 17.60
C GLN A 216 0.61 -25.10 16.64
#